data_AF-A0A1H3EKM1-F1
#
_entry.id   AF-A0A1H3EKM1-F1
#
_cell.length_a   1.000
_cell.length_b   1.000
_cell.length_c   1.000
_cell.angle_alpha   90.00
_cell.angle_beta   90.00
_cell.angle_gamma   90.00
#
_symmetry.space_group_name_H-M   'P 1'
#
loop_
_entity.id
_entity.type
_entity.pdbx_description
1 polymer ?
#
loop_
_entity_poly.entity_id
_entity_poly.type
_entity_poly.pdbx_seq_one_letter_code
_entity_poly.pdbx_strand_id
1 'polypeptide(L)'
;MITRRSLLKLMAGAAAAGFVVPALQSTRSPYVLAGEVASYIGHCPGGFIGGQVVHQVLPWDGVGYPMQVWNNAFGVHRALETYYDVDLANFNREIPRNFWHNHSTLDYPNVHTWLRMQRYGETRAEAIRALNFVGIRA
;
A
#
# COMPACT_ATOMS: atom_id res chain seq x y z
N MET A 1 20.73 -0.47 37.37
CA MET A 1 19.31 -0.07 37.16
C MET A 1 19.27 1.06 36.14
N ILE A 2 18.63 0.86 34.99
CA ILE A 2 18.39 1.94 34.03
C ILE A 2 17.28 2.83 34.60
N THR A 3 17.55 4.11 34.77
CA THR A 3 16.53 5.05 35.25
C THR A 3 15.52 5.32 34.13
N ARG A 4 14.26 5.60 34.50
CA ARG A 4 13.20 5.96 33.54
C ARG A 4 13.62 7.07 32.57
N ARG A 5 14.41 8.03 33.07
CA ARG A 5 14.93 9.16 32.28
C ARG A 5 15.99 8.71 31.27
N SER A 6 16.84 7.74 31.63
CA SER A 6 17.83 7.14 30.73
C SER A 6 17.17 6.29 29.64
N LEU A 7 16.10 5.55 29.97
CA LEU A 7 15.32 4.79 29.00
C LEU A 7 14.64 5.71 27.98
N LEU A 8 14.02 6.80 28.43
CA LEU A 8 13.37 7.77 27.55
C LEU A 8 14.36 8.46 26.60
N LYS A 9 15.58 8.79 27.07
CA LYS A 9 16.63 9.33 26.21
C LYS A 9 17.11 8.32 25.17
N LEU A 10 17.20 7.05 25.54
CA LEU A 10 17.56 5.97 24.61
C LEU A 10 16.49 5.80 23.54
N MET A 11 15.20 5.82 23.92
CA MET A 11 14.08 5.70 22.97
C MET A 11 13.96 6.92 22.06
N ALA A 12 14.18 8.13 22.59
CA ALA A 12 14.23 9.35 21.78
C ALA A 12 15.43 9.34 20.81
N GLY A 13 16.59 8.85 21.25
CA GLY A 13 17.76 8.69 20.39
C GLY A 13 17.56 7.63 19.30
N ALA A 14 16.92 6.52 19.63
CA ALA A 14 16.55 5.47 18.67
C ALA A 14 15.55 6.00 17.63
N ALA A 15 14.51 6.71 18.06
CA ALA A 15 13.54 7.34 17.17
C ALA A 15 14.19 8.39 16.24
N ALA A 16 15.10 9.22 16.77
CA ALA A 16 15.82 10.22 15.98
C ALA A 16 16.81 9.61 14.97
N ALA A 17 17.35 8.42 15.28
CA ALA A 17 18.25 7.67 14.41
C ALA A 17 17.51 6.77 13.41
N GLY A 18 16.17 6.83 13.35
CA GLY A 18 15.35 6.01 12.45
C GLY A 18 15.28 4.53 12.84
N PHE A 19 15.73 4.16 14.05
CA PHE A 19 15.57 2.80 14.55
C PHE A 19 14.10 2.54 14.87
N VAL A 20 13.50 1.65 14.09
CA VAL A 20 12.16 1.13 14.34
C VAL A 20 12.24 0.17 15.51
N VAL A 21 11.55 0.49 16.61
CA VAL A 21 11.34 -0.45 17.73
C VAL A 21 10.02 -1.17 17.48
N PRO A 22 10.01 -2.46 17.08
CA PRO A 22 8.78 -3.16 16.69
C PRO A 22 7.71 -3.19 17.78
N ALA A 23 8.14 -3.21 19.06
CA ALA A 23 7.24 -3.21 20.22
C ALA A 23 6.46 -1.90 20.44
N LEU A 24 6.84 -0.81 19.76
CA LEU A 24 6.18 0.50 19.89
C LEU A 24 5.37 0.90 18.66
N GLN A 25 5.38 0.10 17.59
CA GLN A 25 4.50 0.33 16.46
C GLN A 25 3.10 -0.15 16.81
N SER A 26 2.11 0.74 16.71
CA SER A 26 0.72 0.31 16.63
C SER A 26 0.57 -0.53 15.37
N THR A 27 0.41 -1.84 15.52
CA THR A 27 0.05 -2.71 14.41
C THR A 27 -1.37 -2.34 13.97
N ARG A 28 -1.47 -1.55 12.90
CA ARG A 28 -2.76 -1.35 12.22
C ARG A 28 -3.25 -2.67 11.66
N SER A 29 -4.53 -2.80 11.32
CA SER A 29 -4.97 -3.94 10.53
C SER A 29 -4.38 -3.89 9.11
N PRO A 30 -4.12 -5.04 8.47
CA PRO A 30 -3.71 -5.09 7.06
C PRO A 30 -4.73 -4.39 6.14
N TYR A 31 -4.27 -3.73 5.08
CA TYR A 31 -5.16 -3.05 4.13
C TYR A 31 -5.94 -4.01 3.22
N VAL A 32 -5.40 -5.21 3.02
CA VAL A 32 -6.00 -6.30 2.24
C VAL A 32 -5.86 -7.61 3.01
N LEU A 33 -6.79 -8.54 2.78
CA LEU A 33 -6.85 -9.83 3.46
C LEU A 33 -6.64 -10.98 2.48
N ALA A 34 -6.24 -12.15 3.00
CA ALA A 34 -6.12 -13.37 2.21
C ALA A 34 -7.46 -13.72 1.54
N GLY A 35 -7.40 -14.13 0.27
CA GLY A 35 -8.56 -14.42 -0.57
C GLY A 35 -9.16 -13.20 -1.28
N GLU A 36 -8.78 -11.97 -0.92
CA GLU A 36 -9.23 -10.78 -1.62
C GLU A 36 -8.51 -10.60 -2.96
N VAL A 37 -9.17 -9.90 -3.89
CA VAL A 37 -8.53 -9.41 -5.11
C VAL A 37 -7.99 -8.01 -4.83
N ALA A 38 -6.68 -7.86 -4.93
CA ALA A 38 -5.98 -6.61 -4.67
C ALA A 38 -5.34 -6.06 -5.95
N SER A 39 -5.38 -4.75 -6.12
CA SER A 39 -4.69 -4.03 -7.18
C SER A 39 -3.51 -3.25 -6.60
N TYR A 40 -2.40 -3.22 -7.34
CA TYR A 40 -1.23 -2.45 -6.94
C TYR A 40 -1.47 -0.96 -7.10
N ILE A 41 -1.22 -0.21 -6.04
CA ILE A 41 -1.31 1.25 -5.96
C ILE A 41 0.01 1.90 -5.54
N GLY A 42 1.08 1.12 -5.37
CA GLY A 42 2.38 1.58 -4.89
C GLY A 42 3.16 2.41 -5.92
N HIS A 43 4.45 2.60 -5.66
CA HIS A 43 5.33 3.43 -6.50
C HIS A 43 5.86 2.73 -7.76
N CYS A 44 6.14 3.52 -8.79
CA CYS A 44 6.88 3.12 -9.98
C CYS A 44 8.23 2.42 -9.68
N PRO A 45 8.64 1.37 -10.43
CA PRO A 45 8.01 0.75 -11.60
C PRO A 45 6.91 -0.23 -11.20
N GLY A 46 5.70 0.28 -11.11
CA GLY A 46 4.53 -0.38 -10.58
C GLY A 46 3.36 0.16 -11.37
N GLY A 47 3.29 -0.28 -12.64
CA GLY A 47 2.15 -0.02 -13.49
C GLY A 47 0.92 -0.80 -13.01
N PHE A 48 -0.19 -0.65 -13.73
CA PHE A 48 -1.37 -1.47 -13.50
C PHE A 48 -1.05 -2.95 -13.73
N ILE A 49 -0.95 -3.74 -12.64
CA ILE A 49 -0.67 -5.19 -12.72
C ILE A 49 -1.94 -6.05 -12.83
N GLY A 50 -3.11 -5.41 -12.94
CA GLY A 50 -4.41 -6.06 -12.78
C GLY A 50 -4.76 -6.31 -11.32
N GLY A 51 -5.94 -6.89 -11.09
CA GLY A 51 -6.28 -7.46 -9.79
C GLY A 51 -5.58 -8.80 -9.63
N GLN A 52 -4.88 -9.01 -8.52
CA GLN A 52 -4.21 -10.25 -8.16
C GLN A 52 -4.84 -10.82 -6.89
N VAL A 53 -4.90 -12.15 -6.78
CA VAL A 53 -5.50 -12.79 -5.60
C VAL A 53 -4.46 -12.85 -4.48
N VAL A 54 -4.80 -12.30 -3.32
CA VAL A 54 -3.97 -12.39 -2.12
C VAL A 54 -3.98 -13.83 -1.62
N HIS A 55 -2.83 -14.49 -1.66
CA HIS A 55 -2.67 -15.84 -1.15
C HIS A 55 -2.55 -15.85 0.38
N GLN A 56 -1.66 -15.01 0.92
CA GLN A 56 -1.35 -14.99 2.33
C GLN A 56 -0.90 -13.61 2.79
N VAL A 57 -1.28 -13.26 4.02
CA VAL A 57 -0.76 -12.13 4.80
C VAL A 57 0.35 -12.64 5.72
N LEU A 58 1.58 -12.13 5.57
CA LEU A 58 2.69 -12.47 6.46
C LEU A 58 2.69 -11.55 7.71
N PRO A 59 3.36 -11.95 8.81
CA PRO A 59 3.44 -11.12 10.02
C PRO A 59 4.08 -9.75 9.75
N TRP A 60 3.72 -8.76 10.58
CA TRP A 60 4.31 -7.41 10.52
C TRP A 60 5.81 -7.47 10.74
N ASP A 61 6.60 -6.92 9.81
CA ASP A 61 8.06 -7.01 9.82
C ASP A 61 8.76 -5.76 10.37
N GLY A 62 7.99 -4.76 10.82
CA GLY A 62 8.48 -3.46 11.26
C GLY A 62 8.24 -2.34 10.25
N VAL A 63 7.91 -2.66 9.00
CA VAL A 63 7.59 -1.69 7.96
C VAL A 63 6.13 -1.80 7.55
N GLY A 64 5.66 -3.02 7.35
CA GLY A 64 4.33 -3.30 6.84
C GLY A 64 3.93 -4.75 7.07
N TYR A 65 2.80 -5.16 6.47
CA TYR A 65 2.51 -6.57 6.28
C TYR A 65 3.00 -6.98 4.89
N PRO A 66 4.01 -7.85 4.77
CA PRO A 66 4.32 -8.47 3.49
C PRO A 66 3.15 -9.36 3.04
N MET A 67 2.83 -9.31 1.76
CA MET A 67 1.67 -9.95 1.15
C MET A 67 2.14 -10.82 -0.01
N GLN A 68 1.82 -12.10 0.05
CA GLN A 68 2.01 -13.00 -1.09
C GLN A 68 0.76 -12.98 -1.95
N VAL A 69 0.91 -12.66 -3.22
CA VAL A 69 -0.17 -12.59 -4.20
C VAL A 69 0.14 -13.50 -5.39
N TRP A 70 -0.89 -14.11 -5.95
CA TRP A 70 -0.74 -14.85 -7.20
C TRP A 70 -0.61 -13.87 -8.35
N ASN A 71 0.46 -13.99 -9.13
CA ASN A 71 0.57 -13.25 -10.37
C ASN A 71 -0.54 -13.65 -11.36
N ASN A 72 -0.78 -12.81 -12.35
CA ASN A 72 -1.83 -13.03 -13.36
C ASN A 72 -1.42 -14.02 -14.47
N ALA A 73 -0.34 -14.77 -14.28
CA ALA A 73 0.12 -15.79 -15.21
C ALA A 73 -0.63 -17.12 -14.99
N PHE A 74 -0.61 -17.97 -16.03
CA PHE A 74 -1.27 -19.28 -16.01
C PHE A 74 -0.25 -20.42 -16.15
N GLY A 75 -0.64 -21.62 -15.70
CA GLY A 75 0.15 -22.83 -15.84
C GLY A 75 1.50 -22.75 -15.14
N VAL A 76 2.55 -23.17 -15.84
CA VAL A 76 3.93 -23.24 -15.31
C VAL A 76 4.54 -21.87 -14.95
N HIS A 77 3.94 -20.78 -15.46
CA HIS A 77 4.40 -19.41 -15.20
C HIS A 77 3.70 -18.77 -14.00
N ARG A 78 2.70 -19.46 -13.43
CA ARG A 78 2.00 -18.98 -12.23
C ARG A 78 2.95 -19.02 -11.04
N ALA A 79 3.16 -17.87 -10.43
CA ALA A 79 4.08 -17.70 -9.31
C ALA A 79 3.47 -16.81 -8.23
N LEU A 80 4.02 -16.90 -7.03
CA LEU A 80 3.76 -15.96 -5.95
C LEU A 80 4.71 -14.77 -6.09
N GLU A 81 4.13 -13.57 -6.04
CA GLU A 81 4.85 -12.31 -5.94
C GLU A 81 4.65 -11.74 -4.53
N THR A 82 5.63 -10.99 -4.03
CA THR A 82 5.55 -10.37 -2.71
C THR A 82 5.51 -8.86 -2.85
N TYR A 83 4.49 -8.26 -2.23
CA TYR A 83 4.32 -6.81 -2.12
C TYR A 83 4.07 -6.45 -0.66
N TYR A 84 4.17 -5.17 -0.29
CA TYR A 84 3.64 -4.72 0.98
C TYR A 84 2.16 -4.39 0.85
N ASP A 85 1.40 -4.65 1.92
CA ASP A 85 -0.02 -4.38 1.96
C ASP A 85 -0.37 -2.90 1.76
N VAL A 86 0.53 -1.98 2.16
CA VAL A 86 0.37 -0.55 1.90
C VAL A 86 0.25 -0.26 0.41
N ASP A 87 0.94 -1.02 -0.44
CA ASP A 87 0.97 -0.86 -1.89
C ASP A 87 -0.19 -1.59 -2.59
N LEU A 88 -1.06 -2.28 -1.84
CA LEU A 88 -2.16 -3.07 -2.36
C LEU A 88 -3.49 -2.51 -1.89
N ALA A 89 -4.49 -2.48 -2.78
CA ALA A 89 -5.82 -2.00 -2.46
C ALA A 89 -6.91 -2.94 -2.98
N ASN A 90 -7.93 -3.18 -2.15
CA ASN A 90 -9.14 -3.87 -2.58
C ASN A 90 -10.14 -2.84 -3.09
N PHE A 91 -10.19 -2.70 -4.40
CA PHE A 91 -11.05 -1.74 -5.08
C PHE A 91 -12.55 -1.93 -4.79
N ASN A 92 -13.02 -3.16 -4.54
CA ASN A 92 -14.42 -3.38 -4.19
C ASN A 92 -14.79 -2.87 -2.80
N ARG A 93 -13.83 -2.86 -1.86
CA ARG A 93 -14.05 -2.36 -0.49
C ARG A 93 -13.80 -0.87 -0.38
N GLU A 94 -12.76 -0.39 -1.03
CA GLU A 94 -12.19 0.94 -0.75
C GLU A 94 -12.71 2.03 -1.68
N ILE A 95 -13.17 1.66 -2.87
CA ILE A 95 -13.73 2.62 -3.81
C ILE A 95 -15.24 2.76 -3.54
N PRO A 96 -15.77 3.99 -3.48
CA PRO A 96 -17.21 4.22 -3.37
C PRO A 96 -17.97 3.52 -4.50
N ARG A 97 -19.12 2.90 -4.19
CA ARG A 97 -19.91 2.10 -5.14
C ARG A 97 -20.20 2.81 -6.48
N ASN A 98 -20.40 4.12 -6.45
CA ASN A 98 -20.72 4.94 -7.62
C ASN A 98 -19.52 5.76 -8.14
N PHE A 99 -18.29 5.37 -7.80
CA PHE A 99 -17.10 6.14 -8.13
C PHE A 99 -17.01 6.48 -9.62
N TRP A 100 -17.31 5.52 -10.51
CA TRP A 100 -17.23 5.73 -11.96
C TRP A 100 -18.37 6.57 -12.55
N HIS A 101 -19.41 6.83 -11.76
CA HIS A 101 -20.60 7.59 -12.17
C HIS A 101 -20.72 8.93 -11.45
N ASN A 102 -19.80 9.24 -10.54
CA ASN A 102 -19.79 10.50 -9.82
C ASN A 102 -19.04 11.56 -10.62
N HIS A 103 -19.65 12.73 -10.85
CA HIS A 103 -18.97 13.81 -11.57
C HIS A 103 -17.75 14.36 -10.80
N SER A 104 -17.74 14.27 -9.47
CA SER A 104 -16.61 14.76 -8.66
C SER A 104 -15.35 13.92 -8.78
N THR A 105 -15.41 12.76 -9.43
CA THR A 105 -14.26 11.84 -9.62
C THR A 105 -13.75 11.85 -11.06
N LEU A 106 -14.41 12.56 -11.97
CA LEU A 106 -14.00 12.70 -13.37
C LEU A 106 -12.65 13.41 -13.51
N ASP A 107 -12.27 14.21 -12.52
CA ASP A 107 -11.02 14.96 -12.53
C ASP A 107 -9.77 14.10 -12.21
N TYR A 108 -9.95 12.84 -11.82
CA TYR A 108 -8.83 11.93 -11.57
C TYR A 108 -8.51 11.12 -12.83
N PRO A 109 -7.24 11.07 -13.27
CA PRO A 109 -6.87 10.32 -14.46
C PRO A 109 -7.06 8.80 -14.30
N ASN A 110 -7.06 8.32 -13.05
CA ASN A 110 -7.32 6.93 -12.69
C ASN A 110 -7.83 6.86 -11.23
N VAL A 111 -8.66 5.87 -10.91
CA VAL A 111 -9.03 5.52 -9.53
C VAL A 111 -7.84 5.26 -8.60
N HIS A 112 -6.72 4.78 -9.13
CA HIS A 112 -5.48 4.61 -8.36
C HIS A 112 -5.01 5.96 -7.80
N THR A 113 -5.06 7.02 -8.61
CA THR A 113 -4.72 8.39 -8.16
C THR A 113 -5.64 8.84 -7.04
N TRP A 114 -6.95 8.64 -7.18
CA TRP A 114 -7.91 8.99 -6.13
C TRP A 114 -7.60 8.24 -4.82
N LEU A 115 -7.37 6.93 -4.91
CA LEU A 115 -7.17 6.08 -3.74
C LEU A 115 -5.87 6.41 -3.02
N ARG A 116 -4.80 6.74 -3.76
CA ARG A 116 -3.55 7.25 -3.20
C ARG A 116 -3.73 8.56 -2.44
N MET A 117 -4.51 9.50 -2.99
CA MET A 117 -4.81 10.75 -2.29
C MET A 117 -5.58 10.50 -1.00
N GLN A 118 -6.55 9.57 -0.99
CA GLN A 118 -7.29 9.22 0.23
C GLN A 118 -6.40 8.52 1.26
N ARG A 119 -5.53 7.60 0.81
CA ARG A 119 -4.75 6.73 1.70
C ARG A 119 -3.50 7.40 2.25
N TYR A 120 -2.79 8.15 1.41
CA TYR A 120 -1.49 8.74 1.76
C TYR A 120 -1.56 10.26 1.99
N GLY A 121 -2.72 10.90 1.76
CA GLY A 121 -2.86 12.36 1.87
C GLY A 121 -2.09 13.12 0.78
N GLU A 122 -1.73 12.45 -0.31
CA GLU A 122 -1.00 13.04 -1.43
C GLU A 122 -1.82 14.11 -2.15
N THR A 123 -1.13 15.08 -2.73
CA THR A 123 -1.71 15.91 -3.79
C THR A 123 -1.93 15.09 -5.06
N ARG A 124 -2.81 15.56 -5.95
CA ARG A 124 -3.06 14.91 -7.25
C ARG A 124 -1.77 14.76 -8.06
N ALA A 125 -0.92 15.79 -8.08
CA ALA A 125 0.34 15.78 -8.83
C ALA A 125 1.33 14.72 -8.29
N GLU A 126 1.42 14.59 -6.97
CA GLU A 126 2.26 13.57 -6.32
C GLU A 126 1.75 12.15 -6.62
N ALA A 127 0.44 11.93 -6.51
CA ALA A 127 -0.16 10.63 -6.79
C ALA A 127 -0.01 10.22 -8.27
N ILE A 128 -0.12 11.16 -9.21
CA ILE A 128 0.14 10.90 -10.64
C ILE A 128 1.61 10.55 -10.87
N ARG A 129 2.53 11.34 -10.28
CA ARG A 129 3.98 11.10 -10.40
C ARG A 129 4.38 9.74 -9.84
N ALA A 130 3.79 9.32 -8.72
CA ALA A 130 4.08 8.04 -8.08
C ALA A 130 3.69 6.83 -8.95
N LEU A 131 2.58 6.93 -9.69
CA LEU A 131 2.04 5.84 -10.52
C LEU A 131 2.69 5.74 -11.91
N ASN A 132 3.46 6.74 -12.34
CA ASN A 132 4.16 6.82 -13.62
C ASN A 132 3.32 6.32 -14.82
N PHE A 133 2.14 6.91 -15.04
CA PHE A 133 1.36 6.64 -16.25
C PHE A 133 2.13 7.11 -17.49
N VAL A 134 2.59 6.16 -18.31
CA VAL A 134 3.07 6.41 -19.68
C VAL A 134 1.91 6.76 -20.64
N GLY A 135 0.68 6.87 -20.12
CA GLY A 135 -0.56 7.09 -20.87
C GLY A 135 -1.23 8.43 -20.58
N ILE A 136 -0.48 9.50 -20.30
CA ILE A 136 -1.03 10.85 -20.51
C ILE A 136 -1.28 10.94 -22.02
N ARG A 137 -2.56 10.85 -22.45
CA ARG A 137 -2.91 11.37 -23.77
C ARG A 137 -2.56 12.85 -23.74
N ALA A 138 -1.55 13.21 -24.52
CA ALA A 138 -1.26 14.59 -24.88
C ALA A 138 -2.48 15.24 -25.54
#